data_AF-A0A1G4JQR2-F1
#
_entry.id   AF-A0A1G4JQR2-F1
#
_cell.length_a   1.000
_cell.length_b   1.000
_cell.length_c   1.000
_cell.angle_alpha   90.00
_cell.angle_beta   90.00
_cell.angle_gamma   90.00
#
_symmetry.space_group_name_H-M   'P 1'
#
loop_
_entity.id
_entity.type
_entity.pdbx_description
1 polymer ?
#
loop_
_entity_poly.entity_id
_entity_poly.type
_entity_poly.pdbx_seq_one_letter_code
_entity_poly.pdbx_strand_id
1 'polypeptide(L)'
;MLNRTQSFQNCKETDVPGYNDCPLFLYPPKRTTGEKNAVPSSQIDTYGGTKAATAPPPPMKWRSSSQNSSISVSSTGPQVTCKEKSDILLEIDAVLARDSKLSPTEFQYYKSKIVANIDKSLDHEHGRQTMSEILASLEEKEKVYKLLTEWMMSDTATGKWCPSFRKIISNLT
;
A
#
# COMPACT_ATOMS: atom_id res chain seq x y z
N MET A 1 -6.39 29.89 -26.75
CA MET A 1 -7.69 29.56 -27.38
C MET A 1 -7.51 28.22 -28.11
N LEU A 2 -8.15 27.14 -27.66
CA LEU A 2 -8.05 25.84 -28.33
C LEU A 2 -8.92 25.84 -29.60
N ASN A 3 -8.32 25.53 -30.75
CA ASN A 3 -9.04 25.33 -32.00
C ASN A 3 -9.89 24.05 -31.91
N ARG A 4 -11.22 24.23 -31.79
CA ARG A 4 -12.19 23.15 -31.50
C ARG A 4 -12.45 22.18 -32.68
N THR A 5 -11.80 22.40 -33.83
CA THR A 5 -12.00 21.66 -35.08
C THR A 5 -10.81 20.81 -35.51
N GLN A 6 -9.74 20.74 -34.72
CA GLN A 6 -8.57 19.91 -35.04
C GLN A 6 -8.82 18.47 -34.57
N SER A 7 -8.69 17.50 -35.47
CA SER A 7 -8.77 16.07 -35.14
C SER A 7 -7.54 15.66 -34.34
N PHE A 8 -7.75 14.98 -33.21
CA PHE A 8 -6.69 14.39 -32.37
C PHE A 8 -5.87 13.31 -33.09
N GLN A 9 -6.29 12.88 -34.29
CA GLN A 9 -5.58 11.87 -35.08
C GLN A 9 -4.32 12.41 -35.77
N ASN A 10 -4.15 13.74 -35.90
CA ASN A 10 -3.03 14.37 -36.60
C ASN A 10 -2.30 15.44 -35.76
N CYS A 11 -2.33 15.33 -34.44
CA CYS A 11 -1.60 16.26 -33.56
C CYS A 11 -0.16 15.76 -33.36
N LYS A 12 0.83 16.67 -33.39
CA LYS A 12 2.18 16.36 -32.88
C LYS A 12 2.17 16.44 -31.35
N GLU A 13 3.13 15.78 -30.72
CA GLU A 13 3.30 15.77 -29.26
C GLU A 13 3.41 17.20 -28.65
N THR A 14 3.95 18.15 -29.40
CA THR A 14 4.04 19.57 -29.01
C THR A 14 2.72 20.32 -29.06
N ASP A 15 1.72 19.78 -29.76
CA ASP A 15 0.42 20.43 -30.00
C ASP A 15 -0.61 20.08 -28.92
N VAL A 16 -0.28 19.18 -27.99
CA VAL A 16 -1.14 18.74 -26.89
C VAL A 16 -0.62 19.36 -25.58
N PRO A 17 -1.27 20.42 -25.07
CA PRO A 17 -0.89 21.03 -23.79
C PRO A 17 -0.94 19.98 -22.67
N GLY A 18 0.15 19.83 -21.93
CA GLY A 18 0.25 18.88 -20.83
C GLY A 18 0.71 17.46 -21.19
N TYR A 19 0.95 17.15 -22.47
CA TYR A 19 1.44 15.83 -22.88
C TYR A 19 2.82 15.48 -22.29
N ASN A 20 3.61 16.50 -21.94
CA ASN A 20 4.90 16.38 -21.24
C ASN A 20 4.88 16.97 -19.81
N ASP A 21 3.72 17.26 -19.23
CA ASP A 21 3.61 17.81 -17.86
C ASP A 21 3.57 16.72 -16.77
N CYS A 22 3.90 15.47 -17.10
CA CYS A 22 4.11 14.46 -16.07
C CYS A 22 5.42 14.76 -15.33
N PRO A 23 5.38 15.02 -14.00
CA PRO A 23 6.61 15.11 -13.24
C PRO A 23 7.31 13.75 -13.32
N LEU A 24 8.53 13.75 -13.84
CA LEU A 24 9.43 12.60 -13.68
C LEU A 24 9.68 12.47 -12.17
N PHE A 25 8.93 11.60 -11.50
CA PHE A 25 9.37 11.07 -10.23
C PHE A 25 10.62 10.25 -10.53
N LEU A 26 11.77 10.93 -10.48
CA LEU A 26 13.09 10.35 -10.39
C LEU A 26 13.10 9.52 -9.09
N TYR A 27 12.70 8.25 -9.20
CA TYR A 27 13.06 7.27 -8.19
C TYR A 27 14.57 7.32 -8.06
N PRO A 28 15.13 7.67 -6.89
CA PRO A 28 16.57 7.58 -6.72
C PRO A 28 16.93 6.10 -6.88
N PRO A 29 17.87 5.73 -7.79
CA PRO A 29 18.37 4.38 -7.81
C PRO A 29 18.97 4.11 -6.43
N LYS A 30 18.49 3.08 -5.74
CA LYS A 30 19.13 2.57 -4.52
C LYS A 30 20.60 2.36 -4.87
N ARG A 31 21.48 3.15 -4.27
CA ARG A 31 22.93 2.93 -4.36
C ARG A 31 23.23 1.68 -3.56
N THR A 32 23.19 0.52 -4.20
CA THR A 32 23.91 -0.65 -3.69
C THR A 32 25.39 -0.39 -3.96
N THR A 33 26.14 -0.17 -2.89
CA THR A 33 27.60 -0.34 -2.86
C THR A 33 27.91 -1.75 -3.36
N GLY A 34 28.40 -1.87 -4.59
CA GLY A 34 28.76 -3.14 -5.19
C GLY A 34 29.21 -2.97 -6.62
N GLU A 35 30.27 -3.67 -6.98
CA GLU A 35 31.13 -3.54 -8.16
C GLU A 35 30.48 -3.32 -9.53
N LYS A 36 31.30 -2.65 -10.35
CA LYS A 36 31.14 -2.33 -11.76
C LYS A 36 30.89 -3.59 -12.59
N ASN A 37 29.73 -3.68 -13.22
CA ASN A 37 29.56 -4.37 -14.50
C ASN A 37 28.61 -3.54 -15.36
N ALA A 38 29.18 -2.84 -16.33
CA ALA A 38 28.46 -2.02 -17.28
C ALA A 38 27.63 -2.93 -18.20
N VAL A 39 26.31 -2.83 -18.14
CA VAL A 39 25.43 -3.31 -19.20
C VAL A 39 25.42 -2.24 -20.29
N PRO A 40 25.77 -2.56 -21.55
CA PRO A 40 25.65 -1.59 -22.62
C PRO A 40 24.18 -1.52 -23.03
N SER A 41 23.46 -0.51 -22.54
CA SER A 41 22.24 -0.08 -23.21
C SER A 41 22.66 0.59 -24.52
N SER A 42 22.64 -0.15 -25.62
CA SER A 42 22.85 0.38 -26.96
C SER A 42 21.68 1.30 -27.33
N GLN A 43 21.67 2.53 -26.82
CA GLN A 43 20.95 3.61 -27.45
C GLN A 43 21.88 4.21 -28.49
N ILE A 44 21.55 3.97 -29.75
CA ILE A 44 22.16 4.61 -30.91
C ILE A 44 21.61 6.05 -30.94
N ASP A 45 22.45 6.99 -30.55
CA ASP A 45 22.19 8.42 -30.73
C ASP A 45 22.26 8.74 -32.23
N THR A 46 21.13 9.20 -32.80
CA THR A 46 21.00 9.46 -34.25
C THR A 46 21.14 10.95 -34.57
N TYR A 47 21.38 11.82 -33.59
CA TYR A 47 21.48 13.26 -33.82
C TYR A 47 22.74 13.84 -33.19
N GLY A 48 23.81 13.84 -34.00
CA GLY A 48 25.14 14.33 -33.64
C GLY A 48 25.12 15.73 -33.02
N GLY A 49 25.63 15.82 -31.79
CA GLY A 49 25.65 17.08 -31.06
C GLY A 49 26.36 17.02 -29.71
N THR A 50 27.52 16.36 -29.60
CA THR A 50 28.31 16.41 -28.36
C THR A 50 29.70 16.95 -28.63
N LYS A 51 29.90 18.25 -28.35
CA LYS A 51 31.24 18.78 -28.07
C LYS A 51 31.51 18.60 -26.58
N ALA A 52 32.68 18.05 -26.24
CA ALA A 52 33.10 17.89 -24.85
C ALA A 52 33.24 19.27 -24.18
N ALA A 53 32.66 19.43 -22.99
CA ALA A 53 32.78 20.66 -22.21
C ALA A 53 34.17 20.71 -21.54
N THR A 54 34.97 21.73 -21.88
CA THR A 54 36.38 21.89 -21.48
C THR A 54 36.59 22.54 -20.11
N ALA A 55 35.54 22.87 -19.35
CA ALA A 55 35.68 23.56 -18.06
C ALA A 55 35.20 22.68 -16.89
N PRO A 56 36.01 22.51 -15.82
CA PRO A 56 35.58 21.79 -14.63
C PRO A 56 34.49 22.59 -13.89
N PRO A 57 33.46 21.93 -13.33
CA PRO A 57 32.43 22.60 -12.56
C PRO A 57 33.00 23.18 -11.25
N PRO A 58 32.47 24.31 -10.76
CA PRO A 58 32.95 24.95 -9.53
C PRO A 58 32.64 24.11 -8.28
N PRO A 59 33.50 24.16 -7.24
CA PRO A 59 33.31 23.37 -6.03
C PRO A 59 32.16 23.92 -5.18
N MET A 60 31.14 23.09 -4.95
CA MET A 60 30.04 23.39 -4.03
C MET A 60 30.49 23.15 -2.58
N LYS A 61 30.47 24.22 -1.75
CA LYS A 61 30.66 24.11 -0.29
C LYS A 61 29.39 23.55 0.36
N TRP A 62 29.45 22.32 0.85
CA TRP A 62 28.39 21.70 1.66
C TRP A 62 28.30 22.44 3.01
N ARG A 63 27.14 23.00 3.36
CA ARG A 63 26.83 23.39 4.75
C ARG A 63 26.25 22.16 5.45
N SER A 64 26.99 21.58 6.38
CA SER A 64 26.46 20.59 7.30
C SER A 64 25.55 21.28 8.31
N SER A 65 24.23 21.12 8.14
CA SER A 65 23.28 21.39 9.22
C SER A 65 23.22 20.13 10.09
N SER A 66 23.91 20.16 11.22
CA SER A 66 23.80 19.16 12.28
C SER A 66 22.45 19.33 12.96
N GLN A 67 21.43 18.63 12.49
CA GLN A 67 20.18 18.50 13.23
C GLN A 67 20.29 17.25 14.11
N ASN A 68 20.73 17.45 15.35
CA ASN A 68 20.57 16.45 16.41
C ASN A 68 19.08 16.32 16.72
N SER A 69 18.41 15.35 16.10
CA SER A 69 17.19 14.76 16.63
C SER A 69 17.56 13.42 17.26
N SER A 70 17.84 13.47 18.57
CA SER A 70 17.76 12.29 19.44
C SER A 70 16.32 11.78 19.40
N ILE A 71 16.02 10.87 18.48
CA ILE A 71 14.83 10.04 18.56
C ILE A 71 15.13 8.96 19.60
N SER A 72 14.86 9.31 20.85
CA SER A 72 14.56 8.34 21.89
C SER A 72 13.35 7.54 21.43
N VAL A 73 13.61 6.30 21.02
CA VAL A 73 12.60 5.25 20.84
C VAL A 73 12.01 4.92 22.21
N SER A 74 11.09 5.78 22.65
CA SER A 74 10.12 5.51 23.69
C SER A 74 8.77 5.40 22.99
N SER A 75 8.60 4.33 22.22
CA SER A 75 7.32 3.94 21.63
C SER A 75 6.41 3.41 22.74
N THR A 76 5.95 4.29 23.62
CA THR A 76 4.80 4.03 24.50
C THR A 76 3.53 4.26 23.69
N GLY A 77 3.35 3.49 22.62
CA GLY A 77 2.03 3.17 22.11
C GLY A 77 1.53 1.92 22.83
N PRO A 78 0.21 1.64 22.88
CA PRO A 78 -0.24 0.33 23.33
C PRO A 78 0.40 -0.69 22.39
N GLN A 79 1.38 -1.45 22.88
CA GLN A 79 1.80 -2.66 22.20
C GLN A 79 0.57 -3.56 22.16
N VAL A 80 -0.13 -3.57 21.03
CA VAL A 80 -1.00 -4.69 20.70
C VAL A 80 -0.04 -5.84 20.52
N THR A 81 0.11 -6.66 21.56
CA THR A 81 0.82 -7.92 21.50
C THR A 81 0.27 -8.68 20.31
N CYS A 82 1.12 -8.93 19.30
CA CYS A 82 0.74 -9.67 18.12
C CYS A 82 0.39 -11.09 18.58
N LYS A 83 -0.91 -11.39 18.65
CA LYS A 83 -1.41 -12.69 19.09
C LYS A 83 -0.92 -13.77 18.13
N GLU A 84 -0.73 -14.98 18.64
CA GLU A 84 -0.38 -16.11 17.78
C GLU A 84 -1.55 -16.39 16.82
N LYS A 85 -1.24 -16.92 15.63
CA LYS A 85 -2.25 -17.27 14.61
C LYS A 85 -3.37 -18.15 15.18
N SER A 86 -3.01 -19.12 16.03
CA SER A 86 -3.93 -20.02 16.73
C SER A 86 -4.93 -19.25 17.62
N ASP A 87 -4.44 -18.33 18.44
CA ASP A 87 -5.27 -17.52 19.32
C ASP A 87 -6.25 -16.63 18.54
N ILE A 88 -5.77 -16.02 17.45
CA ILE A 88 -6.58 -15.18 16.56
C ILE A 88 -7.72 -16.02 15.95
N LEU A 89 -7.43 -17.24 15.48
CA LEU A 89 -8.44 -18.13 14.91
C LEU A 89 -9.50 -18.53 15.93
N LEU A 90 -9.10 -18.83 17.18
CA LEU A 90 -10.05 -19.14 18.26
C LEU A 90 -10.98 -17.95 18.56
N GLU A 91 -10.43 -16.74 18.58
CA GLU A 91 -11.21 -15.53 18.84
C GLU A 91 -12.15 -15.20 17.67
N ILE A 92 -11.73 -15.44 16.43
CA ILE A 92 -12.59 -15.36 15.25
C ILE A 92 -13.74 -16.37 15.36
N ASP A 93 -13.45 -17.62 15.73
CA ASP A 93 -14.49 -18.64 15.90
C ASP A 93 -15.48 -18.24 17.00
N ALA A 94 -15.01 -17.63 18.09
CA ALA A 94 -15.87 -17.08 19.13
C ALA A 94 -16.76 -15.94 18.60
N VAL A 95 -16.24 -15.06 17.74
CA VAL A 95 -17.03 -14.02 17.06
C VAL A 95 -18.06 -14.63 16.11
N LEU A 96 -17.69 -15.68 15.38
CA LEU A 96 -18.57 -16.42 14.47
C LEU A 96 -19.56 -17.35 15.20
N ALA A 97 -19.46 -17.49 16.51
CA ALA A 97 -20.41 -18.22 17.35
C ALA A 97 -21.46 -17.31 17.99
N ARG A 98 -21.30 -15.97 17.90
CA ARG A 98 -22.27 -15.00 18.43
C ARG A 98 -23.53 -14.96 17.59
N ASP A 99 -24.62 -14.58 18.25
CA ASP A 99 -25.92 -14.43 17.61
C ASP A 99 -25.89 -13.32 16.55
N SER A 100 -26.31 -13.67 15.35
CA SER A 100 -26.40 -12.76 14.23
C SER A 100 -27.85 -12.52 13.84
N LYS A 101 -28.15 -11.27 13.42
CA LYS A 101 -29.43 -10.89 12.83
C LYS A 101 -29.59 -11.36 11.37
N LEU A 102 -28.55 -11.96 10.79
CA LEU A 102 -28.58 -12.50 9.44
C LEU A 102 -29.41 -13.78 9.37
N SER A 103 -30.00 -14.06 8.20
CA SER A 103 -30.62 -15.36 7.97
C SER A 103 -29.58 -16.48 8.08
N PRO A 104 -29.95 -17.70 8.52
CA PRO A 104 -28.99 -18.78 8.72
C PRO A 104 -28.25 -19.17 7.44
N THR A 105 -28.94 -19.08 6.29
CA THR A 105 -28.35 -19.38 4.97
C THR A 105 -27.31 -18.33 4.57
N GLU A 106 -27.61 -17.04 4.75
CA GLU A 106 -26.66 -15.96 4.45
C GLU A 106 -25.46 -15.98 5.41
N PHE A 107 -25.72 -16.23 6.69
CA PHE A 107 -24.67 -16.34 7.69
C PHE A 107 -23.68 -17.46 7.34
N GLN A 108 -24.17 -18.65 6.99
CA GLN A 108 -23.34 -19.78 6.56
C GLN A 108 -22.54 -19.44 5.30
N TYR A 109 -23.14 -18.76 4.33
CA TYR A 109 -22.44 -18.32 3.11
C TYR A 109 -21.25 -17.40 3.42
N TYR A 110 -21.45 -16.40 4.29
CA TYR A 110 -20.37 -15.49 4.69
C TYR A 110 -19.32 -16.18 5.56
N LYS A 111 -19.74 -17.02 6.51
CA LYS A 111 -18.86 -17.82 7.35
C LYS A 111 -17.92 -18.70 6.52
N SER A 112 -18.47 -19.42 5.54
CA SER A 112 -17.69 -20.27 4.64
C SER A 112 -16.60 -19.49 3.88
N LYS A 113 -16.92 -18.29 3.39
CA LYS A 113 -15.92 -17.43 2.73
C LYS A 113 -14.77 -17.00 3.64
N ILE A 114 -15.07 -16.67 4.89
CA ILE A 114 -14.08 -16.23 5.86
C ILE A 114 -13.16 -17.40 6.19
N VAL A 115 -13.72 -18.54 6.62
CA VAL A 115 -12.95 -19.73 7.00
C VAL A 115 -12.05 -20.22 5.86
N ALA A 116 -12.51 -20.16 4.61
CA ALA A 116 -11.73 -20.61 3.46
C ALA A 116 -10.50 -19.74 3.13
N ASN A 117 -10.47 -18.47 3.58
CA ASN A 117 -9.43 -17.51 3.17
C ASN A 117 -8.63 -16.93 4.34
N ILE A 118 -9.17 -16.95 5.56
CA ILE A 118 -8.57 -16.28 6.71
C ILE A 118 -7.23 -16.88 7.11
N ASP A 119 -7.07 -18.20 6.96
CA ASP A 119 -5.83 -18.90 7.30
C ASP A 119 -4.62 -18.33 6.54
N LYS A 120 -4.79 -18.08 5.24
CA LYS A 120 -3.77 -17.50 4.36
C LYS A 120 -3.48 -16.04 4.68
N SER A 121 -4.51 -15.28 5.04
CA SER A 121 -4.35 -13.87 5.41
C SER A 121 -3.60 -13.68 6.75
N LEU A 122 -3.64 -14.68 7.63
CA LEU A 122 -2.94 -14.67 8.93
C LEU A 122 -1.51 -15.22 8.88
N ASP A 123 -1.05 -15.73 7.74
CA ASP A 123 0.35 -16.13 7.56
C ASP A 123 1.30 -14.92 7.62
N HIS A 124 0.81 -13.77 7.17
CA HIS A 124 1.53 -12.51 7.22
C HIS A 124 1.40 -11.82 8.59
N GLU A 125 2.51 -11.29 9.09
CA GLU A 125 2.55 -10.56 10.37
C GLU A 125 1.60 -9.35 10.38
N HIS A 126 1.57 -8.59 9.29
CA HIS A 126 0.65 -7.45 9.14
C HIS A 126 -0.82 -7.90 9.28
N GLY A 127 -1.21 -9.00 8.64
CA GLY A 127 -2.57 -9.54 8.75
C GLY A 127 -2.92 -9.97 10.18
N ARG A 128 -1.96 -10.54 10.92
CA ARG A 128 -2.14 -10.89 12.34
C ARG A 128 -2.32 -9.66 13.22
N GLN A 129 -1.52 -8.62 13.01
CA GLN A 129 -1.61 -7.37 13.77
C GLN A 129 -2.96 -6.68 13.50
N THR A 130 -3.32 -6.51 12.22
CA THR A 130 -4.59 -5.87 11.82
C THR A 130 -5.78 -6.65 12.34
N MET A 131 -5.79 -7.98 12.23
CA MET A 131 -6.87 -8.79 12.78
C MET A 131 -6.94 -8.70 14.32
N SER A 132 -5.80 -8.73 15.01
CA SER A 132 -5.76 -8.56 16.47
C SER A 132 -6.36 -7.22 16.89
N GLU A 133 -6.07 -6.14 16.17
CA GLU A 133 -6.63 -4.81 16.44
C GLU A 133 -8.13 -4.75 16.16
N ILE A 134 -8.59 -5.39 15.07
CA ILE A 134 -10.02 -5.49 14.73
C ILE A 134 -10.78 -6.22 15.83
N LEU A 135 -10.26 -7.37 16.29
CA LEU A 135 -10.88 -8.17 17.35
C LEU A 135 -10.89 -7.42 18.69
N ALA A 136 -9.82 -6.70 19.01
CA ALA A 136 -9.78 -5.85 20.21
C ALA A 136 -10.77 -4.67 20.15
N SER A 137 -11.14 -4.22 18.94
CA SER A 137 -12.02 -3.06 18.73
C SER A 137 -13.46 -3.44 18.35
N LEU A 138 -13.90 -4.68 18.56
CA LEU A 138 -15.22 -5.19 18.12
C LEU A 138 -16.43 -4.36 18.61
N GLU A 139 -16.31 -3.69 19.75
CA GLU A 139 -17.36 -2.81 20.29
C GLU A 139 -17.50 -1.51 19.47
N GLU A 140 -16.39 -1.00 18.93
CA GLU A 140 -16.32 0.22 18.15
C GLU A 140 -16.52 -0.05 16.65
N LYS A 141 -17.79 -0.16 16.24
CA LYS A 141 -18.16 -0.47 14.85
C LYS A 141 -17.47 0.43 13.82
N GLU A 142 -17.41 1.74 14.04
CA GLU A 142 -16.77 2.66 13.08
C GLU A 142 -15.26 2.41 12.92
N LYS A 143 -14.57 2.09 14.02
CA LYS A 143 -13.14 1.80 14.01
C LYS A 143 -12.85 0.51 13.26
N VAL A 144 -13.63 -0.55 13.54
CA VAL A 144 -13.54 -1.83 12.81
C VAL A 144 -13.76 -1.63 11.31
N TYR A 145 -14.74 -0.81 10.94
CA TYR A 145 -15.02 -0.52 9.53
C TYR A 145 -13.86 0.19 8.84
N LYS A 146 -13.24 1.15 9.51
CA LYS A 146 -12.04 1.84 9.00
C LYS A 146 -10.89 0.86 8.82
N LEU A 147 -10.57 0.07 9.85
CA LEU A 147 -9.50 -0.93 9.80
C LEU A 147 -9.71 -1.98 8.70
N LEU A 148 -10.92 -2.51 8.55
CA LEU A 148 -11.25 -3.45 7.47
C LEU A 148 -11.12 -2.80 6.09
N THR A 149 -11.53 -1.53 5.97
CA THR A 149 -11.39 -0.80 4.70
C THR A 149 -9.94 -0.55 4.36
N GLU A 150 -9.14 -0.09 5.32
CA GLU A 150 -7.70 0.09 5.17
C GLU A 150 -7.01 -1.21 4.80
N TRP A 151 -7.37 -2.33 5.44
CA TRP A 151 -6.80 -3.64 5.13
C TRP A 151 -7.12 -4.08 3.69
N MET A 152 -8.34 -3.86 3.20
CA MET A 152 -8.69 -4.15 1.80
C MET A 152 -7.92 -3.30 0.79
N MET A 153 -7.55 -2.07 1.15
CA MET A 153 -6.77 -1.19 0.29
C MET A 153 -5.29 -1.58 0.27
N SER A 154 -4.78 -2.10 1.38
CA SER A 154 -3.39 -2.55 1.53
C SER A 154 -3.16 -3.95 0.96
N ASP A 155 -4.14 -4.86 1.09
CA ASP A 155 -4.05 -6.24 0.62
C ASP A 155 -5.28 -6.65 -0.20
N THR A 156 -5.09 -6.73 -1.52
CA THR A 156 -6.12 -7.15 -2.48
C THR A 156 -6.63 -8.58 -2.26
N ALA A 157 -5.87 -9.46 -1.62
CA ALA A 157 -6.31 -10.83 -1.33
C ALA A 157 -7.45 -10.84 -0.29
N THR A 158 -7.46 -9.87 0.63
CA THR A 158 -8.50 -9.75 1.65
C THR A 158 -9.84 -9.27 1.11
N GLY A 159 -9.85 -8.56 -0.02
CA GLY A 159 -11.08 -8.06 -0.65
C GLY A 159 -12.12 -9.14 -0.97
N LYS A 160 -11.69 -10.41 -1.12
CA LYS A 160 -12.58 -11.55 -1.40
C LYS A 160 -13.48 -11.93 -0.22
N TRP A 161 -13.02 -11.72 1.01
CA TRP A 161 -13.70 -12.22 2.22
C TRP A 161 -13.94 -11.13 3.27
N CYS A 162 -13.12 -10.07 3.31
CA CYS A 162 -13.24 -8.95 4.23
C CYS A 162 -14.64 -8.26 4.21
N PRO A 163 -15.30 -8.05 3.05
CA PRO A 163 -16.68 -7.55 3.03
C PRO A 163 -17.67 -8.49 3.72
N SER A 164 -17.44 -9.80 3.64
CA SER A 164 -18.27 -10.82 4.30
C SER A 164 -18.10 -10.74 5.81
N PHE A 165 -16.86 -10.59 6.28
CA PHE A 165 -16.56 -10.41 7.70
C PHE A 165 -17.17 -9.12 8.25
N ARG A 166 -17.02 -8.00 7.53
CA ARG A 166 -17.69 -6.73 7.85
C ARG A 166 -19.20 -6.90 7.98
N LYS A 167 -19.83 -7.64 7.05
CA LYS A 167 -21.27 -7.90 7.09
C LYS A 167 -21.68 -8.69 8.33
N ILE A 168 -20.91 -9.71 8.73
CA ILE A 168 -21.18 -10.45 9.96
C ILE A 168 -21.08 -9.53 11.18
N ILE A 169 -19.95 -8.82 11.34
CA ILE A 169 -19.72 -7.92 12.49
C ILE A 169 -20.84 -6.88 12.63
N SER A 170 -21.30 -6.33 11.50
CA SER A 170 -22.37 -5.33 11.50
C SER A 170 -23.72 -5.85 12.03
N ASN A 171 -23.95 -7.15 11.90
CA ASN A 171 -25.19 -7.84 12.27
C ASN A 171 -25.02 -8.68 13.55
N LEU A 172 -23.91 -8.55 14.27
CA LEU A 172 -23.80 -9.13 15.61
C LEU A 172 -24.76 -8.41 16.55
N THR A 173 -25.38 -9.21 17.43
CA THR A 173 -26.37 -8.74 18.40
C THR A 173 -25.71 -8.33 19.71
#